data_AF-A0A0Q4QLQ1-F1
#
_entry.id   AF-A0A0Q4QLQ1-F1
#
_cell.length_a   1.000
_cell.length_b   1.000
_cell.length_c   1.000
_cell.angle_alpha   90.00
_cell.angle_beta   90.00
_cell.angle_gamma   90.00
#
_symmetry.space_group_name_H-M   'P 1'
#
loop_
_entity.id
_entity.type
_entity.pdbx_description
1 polymer ?
#
loop_
_entity_poly.entity_id
_entity_poly.type
_entity_poly.pdbx_seq_one_letter_code
_entity_poly.pdbx_strand_id
1 'polypeptide(L)'
;MVCGLPLPAFALAPEQVQFTGSVQYDDGVPVDFDLRLPARQAMTLQLADGAALELVTPGNAASPHGTLVRLVSRDGRVLHTATVPDPGLASQSFAYRICNGQVTYVSPAPASPAGCGT
;
A
#
# COMPACT_ATOMS: atom_id res chain seq x y z
N MET A 1 -13.49 -38.46 28.88
CA MET A 1 -13.39 -38.33 27.42
C MET A 1 -13.74 -36.89 27.08
N VAL A 2 -12.76 -35.98 27.11
CA VAL A 2 -12.98 -34.56 26.82
C VAL A 2 -12.89 -34.40 25.31
N CYS A 3 -14.03 -34.11 24.69
CA CYS A 3 -14.16 -33.92 23.25
C CYS A 3 -13.45 -32.62 22.87
N GLY A 4 -12.22 -32.75 22.36
CA GLY A 4 -11.48 -31.64 21.75
C GLY A 4 -12.17 -31.23 20.45
N LEU A 5 -12.99 -30.18 20.52
CA LEU A 5 -13.49 -29.52 19.32
C LEU A 5 -12.35 -28.70 18.71
N PRO A 6 -11.97 -28.91 17.44
CA PRO A 6 -11.08 -28.01 16.74
C PRO A 6 -11.82 -26.67 16.57
N LEU A 7 -11.32 -25.62 17.21
CA LEU A 7 -11.77 -24.25 16.94
C LEU A 7 -11.55 -23.97 15.45
N PRO A 8 -12.52 -23.39 14.73
CA PRO A 8 -12.28 -22.88 13.39
C PRO A 8 -11.20 -21.81 13.50
N ALA A 9 -10.08 -22.01 12.80
CA ALA A 9 -9.10 -20.98 12.57
C ALA A 9 -9.75 -19.93 11.65
N PHE A 10 -10.57 -19.04 12.24
CA PHE A 10 -10.78 -17.75 11.62
C PHE A 10 -9.40 -17.11 11.57
N ALA A 11 -8.85 -16.95 10.37
CA ALA A 11 -7.70 -16.09 10.18
C ALA A 11 -8.12 -14.72 10.70
N LEU A 12 -7.75 -14.43 11.95
CA LEU A 12 -8.00 -13.14 12.59
C LEU A 12 -7.34 -12.11 11.68
N ALA A 13 -8.15 -11.21 11.12
CA ALA A 13 -7.62 -10.07 10.40
C ALA A 13 -6.63 -9.35 11.31
N PRO A 14 -5.45 -8.97 10.81
CA PRO A 14 -4.42 -8.37 11.65
C PRO A 14 -4.94 -7.06 12.23
N GLU A 15 -4.61 -6.79 13.50
CA GLU A 15 -5.04 -5.56 14.18
C GLU A 15 -4.49 -4.28 13.51
N GLN A 16 -3.38 -4.43 12.79
CA GLN A 16 -2.72 -3.39 12.04
C GLN A 16 -2.01 -3.98 10.81
N VAL A 17 -1.87 -3.19 9.77
CA VAL A 17 -1.11 -3.52 8.56
C VAL A 17 0.08 -2.60 8.46
N GLN A 18 1.27 -3.17 8.26
CA GLN A 18 2.47 -2.41 7.95
C GLN A 18 2.57 -2.15 6.45
N PHE A 19 2.61 -0.88 6.07
CA PHE A 19 2.93 -0.46 4.71
C PHE A 19 4.36 0.04 4.67
N THR A 20 5.18 -0.63 3.87
CA THR A 20 6.54 -0.19 3.59
C THR A 20 6.64 0.14 2.11
N GLY A 21 7.19 1.28 1.75
CA GLY A 21 7.36 1.57 0.34
C GLY A 21 8.14 2.82 0.06
N SER A 22 8.29 3.09 -1.23
CA SER A 22 9.00 4.26 -1.70
C SER A 22 8.28 4.90 -2.87
N VAL A 23 8.40 6.22 -2.99
CA VAL A 23 7.97 6.97 -4.17
C VAL A 23 9.17 7.76 -4.68
N GLN A 24 9.54 7.53 -5.94
CA GLN A 24 10.60 8.26 -6.61
C GLN A 24 10.04 9.06 -7.79
N TYR A 25 10.42 10.33 -7.86
CA TYR A 25 10.11 11.23 -8.97
C TYR A 25 11.35 11.42 -9.82
N ASP A 26 11.24 11.11 -11.12
CA ASP A 26 12.33 11.18 -12.09
C ASP A 26 13.62 10.56 -11.50
N ASP A 27 14.76 11.24 -11.62
CA ASP A 27 16.03 10.84 -11.00
C ASP A 27 16.25 11.46 -9.60
N GLY A 28 15.17 11.87 -8.94
CA GLY A 28 15.17 12.39 -7.59
C GLY A 28 15.48 11.33 -6.52
N VAL A 29 15.68 11.78 -5.29
CA VAL A 29 15.85 10.87 -4.13
C VAL A 29 14.52 10.18 -3.83
N PRO A 30 14.47 8.83 -3.74
CA PRO A 30 13.28 8.12 -3.29
C PRO A 30 12.82 8.59 -1.91
N VAL A 31 11.52 8.79 -1.76
CA VAL A 31 10.89 9.05 -0.47
C VAL A 31 10.38 7.73 0.08
N ASP A 32 11.08 7.20 1.07
CA ASP A 32 10.70 5.98 1.76
C ASP A 32 9.70 6.28 2.89
N PHE A 33 8.80 5.32 3.14
CA PHE A 33 7.89 5.33 4.26
C PHE A 33 7.74 3.92 4.84
N ASP A 34 7.64 3.86 6.16
CA ASP A 34 7.31 2.65 6.91
C ASP A 34 6.28 3.03 7.96
N LEU A 35 5.04 2.59 7.75
CA LEU A 35 3.89 3.07 8.50
C LEU A 35 3.02 1.89 8.91
N ARG A 36 2.47 1.94 10.12
CA ARG A 36 1.52 0.96 10.61
C ARG A 36 0.16 1.61 10.74
N LEU A 37 -0.81 1.06 10.00
CA LEU A 37 -2.19 1.52 10.06
C LEU A 37 -3.04 0.49 10.79
N PRO A 38 -3.86 0.90 11.77
CA PRO A 38 -4.84 0.01 12.37
C PRO A 38 -5.78 -0.57 11.31
N ALA A 39 -6.37 -1.73 11.60
CA ALA A 39 -7.39 -2.33 10.77
C ALA A 39 -8.57 -1.36 10.53
N ARG A 40 -9.21 -1.48 9.36
CA ARG A 40 -10.36 -0.66 8.94
C ARG A 40 -10.10 0.84 8.79
N GLN A 41 -8.84 1.27 8.83
CA GLN A 41 -8.43 2.66 8.66
C GLN A 41 -8.02 2.97 7.22
N ALA A 42 -7.96 4.26 6.94
CA ALA A 42 -7.36 4.81 5.74
C ALA A 42 -6.44 5.96 6.15
N MET A 43 -5.38 6.18 5.38
CA MET A 43 -4.47 7.31 5.54
C MET A 43 -4.09 7.86 4.17
N THR A 44 -3.96 9.18 4.11
CA THR A 44 -3.49 9.89 2.94
C THR A 44 -2.19 10.59 3.29
N LEU A 45 -1.13 10.29 2.55
CA LEU A 45 0.18 10.94 2.63
C LEU A 45 0.29 11.94 1.48
N GLN A 46 0.64 13.17 1.81
CA GLN A 46 0.86 14.21 0.82
C GLN A 46 2.33 14.17 0.39
N LEU A 47 2.56 14.09 -0.92
CA LEU A 47 3.87 14.00 -1.54
C LEU A 47 4.37 15.40 -1.92
N ALA A 48 5.68 15.55 -2.11
CA ALA A 48 6.32 16.85 -2.31
C ALA A 48 5.88 17.59 -3.59
N ASP A 49 5.42 16.88 -4.61
CA ASP A 49 4.87 17.42 -5.87
C ASP A 49 3.38 17.82 -5.75
N GLY A 50 2.77 17.61 -4.59
CA GLY A 50 1.34 17.80 -4.34
C GLY A 50 0.47 16.59 -4.70
N ALA A 51 1.04 15.49 -5.18
CA ALA A 51 0.32 14.22 -5.30
C ALA A 51 -0.01 13.65 -3.91
N ALA A 52 -0.91 12.67 -3.89
CA ALA A 52 -1.34 12.00 -2.68
C ALA A 52 -1.22 10.48 -2.83
N LEU A 53 -0.67 9.83 -1.80
CA LEU A 53 -0.64 8.38 -1.66
C LEU A 53 -1.65 7.96 -0.59
N GLU A 54 -2.65 7.20 -1.00
CA GLU A 54 -3.72 6.69 -0.15
C GLU A 54 -3.49 5.22 0.17
N LEU A 55 -3.53 4.90 1.46
CA LEU A 55 -3.32 3.58 2.01
C LEU A 55 -4.55 3.19 2.81
N VAL A 56 -5.12 2.02 2.53
CA VAL A 56 -6.35 1.54 3.15
C VAL A 56 -6.15 0.12 3.64
N THR A 57 -6.51 -0.14 4.90
CA THR A 57 -6.45 -1.47 5.49
C THR A 57 -7.74 -2.26 5.29
N PRO A 58 -7.70 -3.61 5.41
CA PRO A 58 -8.88 -4.44 5.22
C PRO A 58 -10.01 -4.08 6.18
N GLY A 59 -11.24 -4.19 5.69
CA GLY A 59 -12.46 -3.88 6.43
C GLY A 59 -12.81 -2.39 6.50
N ASN A 60 -12.03 -1.53 5.84
CA ASN A 60 -12.45 -0.15 5.56
C ASN A 60 -13.51 -0.14 4.45
N ALA A 61 -14.41 0.84 4.42
CA ALA A 61 -15.43 0.96 3.38
C ALA A 61 -14.88 1.04 1.95
N ALA A 62 -13.69 1.64 1.78
CA ALA A 62 -13.04 1.73 0.47
C ALA A 62 -12.34 0.42 0.04
N SER A 63 -12.08 -0.50 0.98
CA SER A 63 -11.46 -1.81 0.70
C SER A 63 -11.92 -2.86 1.72
N PRO A 64 -13.15 -3.37 1.60
CA PRO A 64 -13.74 -4.23 2.64
C PRO A 64 -13.04 -5.60 2.77
N HIS A 65 -12.42 -6.08 1.69
CA HIS A 65 -11.89 -7.44 1.59
C HIS A 65 -10.37 -7.51 1.39
N GLY A 66 -9.64 -6.39 1.52
CA GLY A 66 -8.21 -6.37 1.25
C GLY A 66 -7.55 -5.02 1.54
N THR A 67 -6.26 -4.90 1.27
CA THR A 67 -5.57 -3.61 1.29
C THR A 67 -5.71 -2.89 -0.04
N LEU A 68 -5.74 -1.56 0.00
CA LEU A 68 -5.69 -0.72 -1.19
C LEU A 68 -4.54 0.29 -1.06
N VAL A 69 -3.80 0.44 -2.15
CA VAL A 69 -2.76 1.46 -2.31
C VAL A 69 -3.11 2.24 -3.57
N ARG A 70 -3.39 3.54 -3.44
CA ARG A 70 -3.80 4.38 -4.57
C ARG A 70 -2.95 5.65 -4.63
N LEU A 71 -2.43 5.93 -5.83
CA LEU A 71 -1.68 7.15 -6.10
C LEU A 71 -2.58 8.11 -6.87
N VAL A 72 -2.68 9.33 -6.39
CA VAL A 72 -3.54 10.39 -6.94
C VAL A 72 -2.66 11.59 -7.27
N SER A 73 -2.82 12.18 -8.46
CA SER A 73 -2.08 13.38 -8.85
C SER A 73 -2.54 14.60 -8.06
N ARG A 74 -1.75 15.68 -8.12
CA ARG A 74 -2.08 16.97 -7.53
C ARG A 74 -3.47 17.49 -7.91
N ASP A 75 -3.89 17.27 -9.15
CA ASP A 75 -5.21 17.69 -9.66
C ASP A 75 -6.36 16.74 -9.27
N GLY A 76 -6.10 15.74 -8.43
CA GLY A 76 -7.09 14.78 -7.95
C GLY A 76 -7.36 13.60 -8.89
N ARG A 77 -6.58 13.44 -9.97
CA ARG A 77 -6.74 12.30 -10.89
C ARG A 77 -6.04 11.06 -10.32
N VAL A 78 -6.74 9.93 -10.28
CA VAL A 78 -6.12 8.64 -9.93
C VAL A 78 -5.10 8.26 -11.00
N LEU A 79 -3.83 8.14 -10.59
CA LEU A 79 -2.72 7.71 -11.45
C LEU A 79 -2.54 6.20 -11.44
N HIS A 80 -2.74 5.57 -10.28
CA HIS A 80 -2.64 4.11 -10.12
C HIS A 80 -3.45 3.63 -8.93
N THR A 81 -3.94 2.39 -8.98
CA THR A 81 -4.56 1.70 -7.84
C THR A 81 -4.11 0.24 -7.83
N ALA A 82 -3.58 -0.20 -6.69
CA ALA A 82 -3.33 -1.60 -6.38
C ALA A 82 -4.27 -2.06 -5.26
N THR A 83 -4.72 -3.30 -5.36
CA THR A 83 -5.53 -3.94 -4.32
C THR A 83 -5.04 -5.35 -4.10
N VAL A 84 -4.81 -5.71 -2.84
CA VAL A 84 -4.43 -7.07 -2.45
C VAL A 84 -5.61 -7.69 -1.69
N PRO A 85 -6.35 -8.63 -2.29
CA PRO A 85 -7.56 -9.20 -1.70
C PRO A 85 -7.23 -10.26 -0.64
N ASP A 86 -6.46 -9.87 0.37
CA ASP A 86 -6.11 -10.69 1.51
C ASP A 86 -6.52 -9.97 2.81
N PRO A 87 -7.61 -10.40 3.47
CA PRO A 87 -8.04 -9.82 4.74
C PRO A 87 -7.09 -10.15 5.90
N GLY A 88 -6.19 -11.13 5.74
CA GLY A 88 -5.17 -11.54 6.71
C GLY A 88 -3.83 -10.82 6.51
N LEU A 89 -3.72 -9.92 5.55
CA LEU A 89 -2.44 -9.31 5.16
C LEU A 89 -1.87 -8.42 6.27
N ALA A 90 -0.82 -8.88 6.93
CA ALA A 90 -0.16 -8.14 8.01
C ALA A 90 0.81 -7.06 7.50
N SER A 91 1.32 -7.20 6.27
CA SER A 91 2.22 -6.23 5.67
C SER A 91 2.11 -6.16 4.16
N GLN A 92 2.36 -4.98 3.61
CA GLN A 92 2.37 -4.70 2.19
C GLN A 92 3.61 -3.89 1.84
N SER A 93 4.43 -4.39 0.90
CA SER A 93 5.56 -3.64 0.36
C SER A 93 5.33 -3.23 -1.08
N PHE A 94 5.69 -2.00 -1.44
CA PHE A 94 5.55 -1.51 -2.81
C PHE A 94 6.48 -0.35 -3.13
N ALA A 95 6.71 -0.09 -4.41
CA ALA A 95 7.44 1.08 -4.87
C ALA A 95 6.70 1.73 -6.05
N TYR A 96 6.63 3.06 -6.02
CA TYR A 96 6.20 3.88 -7.14
C TYR A 96 7.39 4.60 -7.75
N ARG A 97 7.39 4.66 -9.07
CA ARG A 97 8.31 5.51 -9.83
C ARG A 97 7.54 6.29 -10.85
N ILE A 98 7.78 7.58 -10.88
CA ILE A 98 7.04 8.54 -11.68
C ILE A 98 8.06 9.23 -12.60
N CYS A 99 8.13 8.79 -13.86
CA CYS A 99 9.06 9.32 -14.85
C CYS A 99 8.28 10.14 -15.88
N ASN A 100 8.54 11.46 -15.97
CA ASN A 100 7.82 12.35 -16.90
C ASN A 100 6.28 12.18 -16.84
N GLY A 101 5.73 11.98 -15.64
CA GLY A 101 4.30 11.76 -15.41
C GLY A 101 3.79 10.32 -15.67
N GLN A 102 4.64 9.40 -16.13
CA GLN A 102 4.30 7.98 -16.27
C GLN A 102 4.58 7.24 -14.96
N VAL A 103 3.57 6.53 -14.44
CA VAL A 103 3.66 5.80 -13.18
C VAL A 103 3.99 4.33 -13.43
N THR A 104 5.05 3.87 -12.79
CA THR A 104 5.41 2.46 -12.65
C THR A 104 5.18 2.03 -11.21
N TYR A 105 4.45 0.94 -11.02
CA TYR A 105 4.20 0.33 -9.72
C TYR A 105 4.85 -1.04 -9.65
N VAL A 106 5.54 -1.34 -8.56
CA VAL A 106 6.17 -2.64 -8.32
C VAL A 106 5.83 -3.10 -6.91
N SER A 107 5.36 -4.34 -6.78
CA SER A 107 5.07 -5.00 -5.51
C SER A 107 5.44 -6.49 -5.63
N PRO A 108 6.26 -7.05 -4.72
CA PRO A 108 6.91 -6.37 -3.59
C PRO A 108 7.92 -5.30 -4.04
N ALA A 109 8.29 -4.39 -3.13
CA ALA A 109 9.28 -3.35 -3.44
C ALA A 109 10.63 -3.98 -3.86
N PRO A 110 11.26 -3.51 -4.96
CA PRO A 110 12.57 -4.00 -5.38
C PRO A 110 13.67 -3.54 -4.42
N ALA A 111 14.75 -4.31 -4.29
CA ALA A 111 15.91 -3.94 -3.46
C ALA A 111 16.62 -2.67 -3.95
N SER A 112 16.57 -2.43 -5.26
CA SER A 112 17.08 -1.20 -5.89
C SER A 112 16.03 -0.68 -6.86
N PRO A 113 15.50 0.54 -6.69
CA PRO A 113 14.66 1.15 -7.70
C PRO A 113 15.52 1.39 -8.94
N ALA A 114 15.10 0.85 -10.09
CA ALA A 114 15.73 1.25 -11.35
C ALA A 114 15.49 2.77 -11.55
N GLY A 115 16.43 3.48 -12.16
CA GLY A 115 16.24 4.91 -12.46
C GLY A 115 15.16 5.15 -13.51
N CYS A 116 14.87 6.42 -13.80
CA CYS A 116 14.15 6.78 -15.01
C CYS A 116 15.15 6.70 -16.17
N GLY A 117 15.24 5.52 -16.79
CA GLY A 117 16.18 5.29 -17.88
C GLY A 117 15.92 6.25 -19.05
N THR A 118 16.98 6.94 -19.48
CA THR A 118 17.07 7.72 -20.72
C THR A 118 16.69 6.92 -21.95
#